data_AF-A0A3M1XF69-F1
#
_entry.id   AF-A0A3M1XF69-F1
#
_cell.length_a   1.000
_cell.length_b   1.000
_cell.length_c   1.000
_cell.angle_alpha   90.00
_cell.angle_beta   90.00
_cell.angle_gamma   90.00
#
_symmetry.space_group_name_H-M   'P 1'
#
loop_
_entity.id
_entity.type
_entity.pdbx_description
1 polymer ?
#
loop_
_entity_poly.entity_id
_entity_poly.type
_entity_poly.pdbx_seq_one_letter_code
_entity_poly.pdbx_strand_id
1 'polypeptide(L)'
;MARFWVPVEHSKRFYEALTFDLDFIPNDARLYLSWGHTQLSFPIETGTDADYRAYLEAEVYPGEDPEALVLAAEYLLMQQQDYLQALALAEKALTLDPQSEFAYSIKSLLEVRLGYQAAARSTIATALEMVRKKAFPNERDREQTIQAWEERLEQLKE
;
A
#
# COMPACT_ATOMS: atom_id res chain seq x y z
N MET A 1 -28.58 -32.99 15.32
CA MET A 1 -28.07 -31.88 16.15
C MET A 1 -27.75 -32.45 17.51
N ALA A 2 -26.46 -32.58 17.86
CA ALA A 2 -26.07 -33.11 19.16
C ALA A 2 -26.17 -32.00 20.21
N ARG A 3 -26.80 -32.29 21.36
CA ARG A 3 -26.91 -31.40 22.51
C ARG A 3 -26.34 -32.14 23.70
N PHE A 4 -25.33 -31.57 24.34
CA PHE A 4 -24.65 -32.17 25.49
C PHE A 4 -25.08 -31.45 26.76
N TRP A 5 -25.36 -32.22 27.81
CA TRP A 5 -25.54 -31.73 29.17
C TRP A 5 -24.31 -32.13 29.97
N VAL A 6 -23.44 -31.15 30.25
CA VAL A 6 -22.19 -31.37 30.98
C VAL A 6 -22.25 -30.58 32.29
N PRO A 7 -22.01 -31.22 33.45
CA PRO A 7 -21.96 -30.51 34.73
C PRO A 7 -20.77 -29.56 34.78
N VAL A 8 -20.97 -28.38 35.37
CA VAL A 8 -19.92 -27.37 35.55
C VAL A 8 -19.00 -27.81 36.68
N GLU A 9 -17.71 -27.99 36.41
CA GLU A 9 -16.67 -28.16 37.42
C GLU A 9 -15.86 -26.88 37.59
N HIS A 10 -15.70 -26.44 38.84
CA HIS A 10 -14.80 -25.35 39.18
C HIS A 10 -13.41 -25.90 39.51
N SER A 11 -12.38 -25.31 38.91
CA SER A 11 -10.98 -25.61 39.21
C SER A 11 -10.62 -25.30 40.67
N LYS A 12 -9.80 -26.16 41.28
CA LYS A 12 -9.16 -25.90 42.59
C LYS A 12 -7.91 -25.01 42.49
N ARG A 13 -7.42 -24.75 41.28
CA ARG A 13 -6.26 -23.88 40.99
C ARG A 13 -6.71 -22.58 40.34
N PHE A 14 -5.99 -21.51 40.62
CA PHE A 14 -6.10 -20.27 39.88
C PHE A 14 -5.40 -20.43 38.53
N TYR A 15 -6.08 -20.03 37.45
CA TYR A 15 -5.51 -19.97 36.11
C TYR A 15 -5.56 -18.51 35.65
N GLU A 16 -4.41 -17.98 35.23
CA GLU A 16 -4.35 -16.73 34.49
C GLU A 16 -4.31 -17.04 32.99
N ALA A 17 -4.89 -16.14 32.21
CA ALA A 17 -4.75 -16.17 30.77
C ALA A 17 -3.40 -15.56 30.37
N LEU A 18 -2.65 -16.26 29.52
CA LEU A 18 -1.55 -15.71 28.76
C LEU A 18 -2.06 -15.38 27.36
N THR A 19 -1.95 -14.12 26.96
CA THR A 19 -2.35 -13.61 25.64
C THR A 19 -1.11 -13.28 24.81
N PHE A 20 -1.18 -13.58 23.52
CA PHE A 20 -0.19 -13.24 22.51
C PHE A 20 -0.88 -12.33 21.48
N ASP A 21 -0.38 -11.12 21.30
CA ASP A 21 -0.87 -10.18 20.29
C ASP A 21 0.26 -9.78 19.33
N LEU A 22 -0.04 -9.71 18.04
CA LEU A 22 0.89 -9.29 17.00
C LEU A 22 0.37 -8.02 16.36
N ASP A 23 1.20 -6.98 16.41
CA ASP A 23 0.98 -5.75 15.68
C ASP A 23 1.92 -5.72 14.48
N PHE A 24 1.34 -5.61 13.29
CA PHE A 24 2.10 -5.60 12.04
C PHE A 24 2.45 -4.16 11.68
N ILE A 25 3.74 -3.89 11.60
CA ILE A 25 4.28 -2.62 11.11
C ILE A 25 4.96 -2.87 9.75
N PRO A 26 5.15 -1.86 8.89
CA PRO A 26 5.72 -2.11 7.57
C PRO A 26 7.08 -2.83 7.67
N ASN A 27 7.18 -3.99 7.01
CA ASN A 27 8.32 -4.92 7.01
C ASN A 27 8.70 -5.59 8.33
N ASP A 28 8.02 -5.29 9.45
CA ASP A 28 8.37 -5.82 10.77
C ASP A 28 7.11 -6.16 11.59
N ALA A 29 7.27 -6.62 12.82
CA ALA A 29 6.14 -6.79 13.74
C ALA A 29 6.53 -6.47 15.17
N ARG A 30 5.53 -6.26 16.02
CA ARG A 30 5.71 -6.20 17.46
C ARG A 30 4.86 -7.27 18.12
N LEU A 31 5.53 -8.16 18.85
CA LEU A 31 4.88 -9.17 19.67
C LEU A 31 4.62 -8.61 21.05
N TYR A 32 3.39 -8.76 21.53
CA TYR A 32 2.99 -8.48 22.90
C TYR A 32 2.64 -9.79 23.61
N LEU A 33 3.16 -9.94 24.82
CA LEU A 33 2.82 -11.04 25.73
C LEU A 33 2.21 -10.45 26.99
N SER A 34 1.00 -10.87 27.35
CA SER A 34 0.25 -10.30 28.47
C SER A 34 -0.30 -11.38 29.40
N TRP A 35 -0.11 -11.21 30.71
CA TRP A 35 -0.72 -12.08 31.74
C TRP A 35 -0.96 -11.28 33.02
N GLY A 36 -2.08 -11.52 33.70
CA GLY A 36 -2.44 -10.79 34.92
C GLY A 36 -2.40 -9.27 34.72
N HIS A 37 -1.48 -8.58 35.41
CA HIS A 37 -1.19 -7.15 35.24
C HIS A 37 0.22 -6.87 34.66
N THR A 38 0.78 -7.83 33.92
CA THR A 38 2.10 -7.73 33.30
C THR A 38 1.99 -7.81 31.78
N GLN A 39 2.75 -6.96 31.08
CA GLN A 39 2.88 -7.02 29.63
C GLN A 39 4.34 -6.83 29.23
N LEU A 40 4.81 -7.65 28.29
CA LEU A 40 6.10 -7.53 27.63
C LEU A 40 5.88 -7.23 26.15
N SER A 41 6.80 -6.51 25.52
CA SER A 41 6.80 -6.28 24.08
C SER A 41 8.18 -6.49 23.48
N PHE A 42 8.24 -7.18 22.35
CA PHE A 42 9.48 -7.42 21.60
C PHE A 42 9.31 -6.99 20.14
N PRO A 43 10.28 -6.27 19.55
CA PRO A 43 10.31 -6.08 18.11
C PRO A 43 10.67 -7.41 17.43
N ILE A 44 10.03 -7.68 16.29
CA ILE A 44 10.38 -8.74 15.35
C ILE A 44 10.85 -8.03 14.09
N GLU A 45 12.16 -8.07 13.86
CA GLU A 45 12.77 -7.52 12.66
C GLU A 45 12.91 -8.65 11.63
N THR A 46 12.41 -8.44 10.41
CA THR A 46 12.46 -9.49 9.37
C THR A 46 13.66 -9.35 8.42
N GLY A 47 14.29 -8.17 8.37
CA GLY A 47 15.35 -7.86 7.40
C GLY A 47 14.86 -7.61 5.96
N THR A 48 13.58 -7.85 5.69
CA THR A 48 12.98 -7.80 4.34
C THR A 48 13.14 -6.42 3.69
N ASP A 49 13.07 -5.33 4.46
CA ASP A 49 13.27 -3.97 3.95
C ASP A 49 14.67 -3.78 3.36
N ALA A 50 15.70 -4.24 4.06
CA ALA A 50 17.09 -4.10 3.64
C ALA A 50 17.38 -4.94 2.39
N ASP A 51 16.90 -6.18 2.36
CA ASP A 51 17.06 -7.07 1.20
C ASP A 51 16.34 -6.52 -0.03
N TYR A 52 15.12 -6.01 0.14
CA TYR A 52 14.36 -5.44 -0.96
C TYR A 52 14.99 -4.15 -1.48
N ARG A 53 15.47 -3.26 -0.59
CA ARG A 53 16.21 -2.05 -1.00
C ARG A 53 17.47 -2.37 -1.80
N ALA A 54 18.25 -3.36 -1.36
CA ALA A 54 19.43 -3.80 -2.10
C ALA A 54 19.07 -4.32 -3.50
N TYR A 55 17.97 -5.07 -3.62
CA TYR A 55 17.44 -5.51 -4.92
C TYR A 55 17.02 -4.32 -5.80
N LEU A 56 16.29 -3.33 -5.25
CA LEU A 56 15.88 -2.15 -6.00
C LEU A 56 17.08 -1.38 -6.56
N GLU A 57 18.13 -1.20 -5.75
CA GLU A 57 19.35 -0.50 -6.15
C GLU A 57 20.14 -1.24 -7.23
N ALA A 58 20.26 -2.57 -7.10
CA ALA A 58 21.05 -3.38 -8.02
C ALA A 58 20.36 -3.60 -9.37
N GLU A 59 19.04 -3.86 -9.36
CA GLU A 59 18.33 -4.38 -10.52
C GLU A 59 17.27 -3.42 -11.07
N VAL A 60 16.54 -2.70 -10.20
CA VAL A 60 15.37 -1.92 -10.63
C VAL A 60 15.72 -0.50 -11.04
N TYR A 61 16.43 0.26 -10.20
CA TYR A 61 16.75 1.67 -10.49
C TYR A 61 17.59 1.87 -11.76
N PRO A 62 18.59 1.00 -12.05
CA PRO A 62 19.34 1.07 -13.30
C PRO A 62 18.51 0.62 -14.52
N GLY A 63 17.49 -0.21 -14.30
CA GLY A 63 16.65 -0.79 -15.34
C GLY A 63 15.69 0.20 -16.02
N GLU A 64 15.06 -0.29 -17.09
CA GLU A 64 14.05 0.44 -17.89
C GLU A 64 12.74 -0.34 -18.02
N ASP A 65 12.47 -1.27 -17.09
CA ASP A 65 11.16 -1.92 -17.02
C ASP A 65 10.15 -1.00 -16.32
N PRO A 66 9.16 -0.44 -17.05
CA PRO A 66 8.18 0.48 -16.45
C PRO A 66 7.37 -0.16 -15.32
N GLU A 67 7.10 -1.47 -15.36
CA GLU A 67 6.33 -2.15 -14.33
C GLU A 67 7.13 -2.24 -13.02
N ALA A 68 8.38 -2.71 -13.11
CA ALA A 68 9.28 -2.75 -11.96
C ALA A 68 9.52 -1.36 -11.34
N LEU A 69 9.69 -0.33 -12.17
CA LEU A 69 9.88 1.05 -11.69
C LEU A 69 8.67 1.58 -10.91
N VAL A 70 7.46 1.29 -11.38
CA VAL A 70 6.24 1.72 -10.67
C VAL A 70 5.97 0.92 -9.41
N LEU A 71 6.28 -0.37 -9.38
CA LEU A 71 6.23 -1.17 -8.15
C LEU A 71 7.24 -0.66 -7.12
N ALA A 72 8.44 -0.24 -7.54
CA ALA A 72 9.40 0.40 -6.65
C ALA A 72 8.90 1.74 -6.10
N ALA A 73 8.22 2.55 -6.93
CA ALA A 73 7.59 3.78 -6.50
C ALA A 73 6.44 3.53 -5.49
N GLU A 74 5.61 2.52 -5.73
CA GLU A 74 4.56 2.10 -4.80
C GLU A 74 5.15 1.63 -3.47
N TYR A 75 6.19 0.81 -3.49
CA TYR A 75 6.87 0.37 -2.28
C TYR A 75 7.34 1.55 -1.43
N LEU A 76 8.03 2.52 -2.02
CA LEU A 76 8.47 3.73 -1.30
C LEU A 76 7.29 4.54 -0.76
N LEU A 77 6.20 4.66 -1.52
CA LEU A 77 4.95 5.29 -1.07
C LEU A 77 4.35 4.56 0.14
N MET A 78 4.29 3.22 0.12
CA MET A 78 3.75 2.40 1.22
C MET A 78 4.61 2.49 2.47
N GLN A 79 5.94 2.52 2.31
CA GLN A 79 6.89 2.72 3.39
C GLN A 79 6.90 4.15 3.93
N GLN A 80 6.21 5.08 3.28
CA GLN A 80 6.21 6.51 3.61
C GLN A 80 7.62 7.12 3.58
N GLN A 81 8.44 6.66 2.63
CA GLN A 81 9.85 6.99 2.51
C GLN A 81 10.14 7.61 1.15
N ASP A 82 11.09 8.56 1.11
CA ASP A 82 11.69 9.12 -0.10
C ASP A 82 10.69 9.45 -1.24
N TYR A 83 9.59 10.15 -0.91
CA TYR A 83 8.53 10.46 -1.87
C TYR A 83 9.02 11.15 -3.16
N LEU A 84 10.11 11.92 -3.09
CA LEU A 84 10.73 12.52 -4.28
C LEU A 84 11.36 11.47 -5.22
N GLN A 85 12.03 10.46 -4.65
CA GLN A 85 12.58 9.35 -5.43
C GLN A 85 11.45 8.51 -6.02
N ALA A 86 10.43 8.20 -5.22
CA ALA A 86 9.24 7.49 -5.68
C ALA A 86 8.56 8.23 -6.84
N LEU A 87 8.44 9.56 -6.74
CA LEU A 87 7.86 10.40 -7.81
C LEU A 87 8.69 10.31 -9.10
N ALA A 88 10.02 10.41 -9.00
CA ALA A 88 10.91 10.29 -10.15
C ALA A 88 10.81 8.91 -10.82
N LEU A 89 10.65 7.83 -10.04
CA LEU A 89 10.45 6.49 -10.57
C LEU A 89 9.11 6.36 -11.31
N ALA A 90 8.03 6.89 -10.74
CA ALA A 90 6.71 6.90 -11.40
C ALA A 90 6.72 7.73 -12.69
N GLU A 91 7.45 8.85 -12.72
CA GLU A 91 7.63 9.67 -13.93
C GLU A 91 8.46 8.96 -15.00
N LYS A 92 9.53 8.27 -14.61
CA LYS A 92 10.33 7.43 -15.52
C LYS A 92 9.46 6.32 -16.11
N ALA A 93 8.67 5.64 -15.28
CA ALA A 93 7.73 4.61 -15.74
C ALA A 93 6.71 5.15 -16.74
N LEU A 94 6.12 6.33 -16.49
CA LEU A 94 5.20 6.99 -17.44
C LEU A 94 5.86 7.45 -18.73
N THR A 95 7.16 7.74 -18.70
CA THR A 95 7.93 8.07 -19.92
C THR A 95 8.07 6.82 -20.80
N LEU A 96 8.25 5.65 -20.17
CA LEU A 96 8.43 4.36 -20.85
C LEU A 96 7.09 3.74 -21.28
N ASP A 97 6.06 3.84 -20.44
CA ASP A 97 4.69 3.43 -20.73
C ASP A 97 3.68 4.54 -20.38
N PRO A 98 3.36 5.44 -21.34
CA PRO A 98 2.40 6.51 -21.15
C PRO A 98 0.94 6.05 -21.01
N GLN A 99 0.65 4.76 -21.19
CA GLN A 99 -0.70 4.18 -21.06
C GLN A 99 -0.92 3.45 -19.73
N SER A 100 0.09 3.44 -18.85
CA SER A 100 0.00 2.83 -17.53
C SER A 100 -0.88 3.66 -16.59
N GLU A 101 -2.12 3.20 -16.41
CA GLU A 101 -3.06 3.78 -15.45
C GLU A 101 -2.53 3.67 -14.01
N PHE A 102 -1.85 2.57 -13.70
CA PHE A 102 -1.26 2.35 -12.39
C PHE A 102 -0.15 3.37 -12.09
N ALA A 103 0.69 3.69 -13.08
CA ALA A 103 1.72 4.71 -12.95
C ALA A 103 1.14 6.12 -12.69
N TYR A 104 0.06 6.50 -13.38
CA TYR A 104 -0.66 7.74 -13.10
C TYR A 104 -1.24 7.77 -11.67
N SER A 105 -1.77 6.63 -11.20
CA SER A 105 -2.33 6.54 -9.85
C SER A 105 -1.25 6.77 -8.80
N ILE A 106 -0.13 6.05 -8.89
CA ILE A 106 1.02 6.21 -7.97
C ILE A 106 1.58 7.63 -8.01
N LYS A 107 1.80 8.19 -9.22
CA LYS A 107 2.27 9.57 -9.38
C LYS A 107 1.36 10.58 -8.69
N SER A 108 0.04 10.50 -8.92
CA SER A 108 -0.91 11.45 -8.32
C SER A 108 -0.94 11.37 -6.79
N LEU A 109 -0.84 10.17 -6.21
CA LEU A 109 -0.78 9.97 -4.77
C LEU A 109 0.50 10.56 -4.17
N LEU A 110 1.64 10.38 -4.85
CA LEU A 110 2.92 10.97 -4.44
C LEU A 110 2.90 12.49 -4.50
N GLU A 111 2.34 13.07 -5.56
CA GLU A 111 2.14 14.52 -5.68
C GLU A 111 1.29 15.07 -4.54
N VAL A 112 0.21 14.38 -4.16
CA VAL A 112 -0.60 14.75 -2.99
C VAL A 112 0.21 14.66 -1.69
N ARG A 113 0.98 13.58 -1.48
CA ARG A 113 1.83 13.41 -0.28
C ARG A 113 2.90 14.50 -0.17
N LEU A 114 3.41 14.98 -1.30
CA LEU A 114 4.38 16.07 -1.38
C LEU A 114 3.74 17.46 -1.30
N GLY A 115 2.41 17.57 -1.27
CA GLY A 115 1.68 18.83 -1.25
C GLY A 115 1.57 19.52 -2.62
N TYR A 116 1.92 18.83 -3.71
CA TYR A 116 1.87 19.33 -5.08
C TYR A 116 0.45 19.21 -5.68
N GLN A 117 -0.53 19.83 -5.03
CA GLN A 117 -1.96 19.74 -5.37
C GLN A 117 -2.27 20.09 -6.83
N ALA A 118 -1.64 21.13 -7.37
CA ALA A 118 -1.82 21.52 -8.77
C ALA A 118 -1.28 20.46 -9.75
N ALA A 119 -0.14 19.85 -9.44
CA ALA A 119 0.45 18.78 -10.23
C ALA A 119 -0.43 17.52 -10.18
N ALA A 120 -0.87 17.11 -8.98
CA ALA A 120 -1.80 16.00 -8.78
C ALA A 120 -3.06 16.13 -9.64
N ARG A 121 -3.70 17.30 -9.62
CA ARG A 121 -4.88 17.58 -10.47
C ARG A 121 -4.57 17.45 -11.96
N SER A 122 -3.43 17.94 -12.40
CA SER A 122 -3.00 17.82 -13.81
C SER A 122 -2.75 16.36 -14.20
N THR A 123 -2.08 15.59 -13.34
CA THR A 123 -1.81 14.16 -13.53
C THR A 123 -3.11 13.36 -13.63
N ILE A 124 -4.05 13.59 -12.71
CA ILE A 124 -5.37 12.95 -12.73
C ILE A 124 -6.17 13.31 -13.98
N ALA A 125 -6.18 14.59 -14.38
CA ALA A 125 -6.86 15.01 -15.60
C ALA A 125 -6.28 14.33 -16.85
N THR A 126 -4.96 14.17 -16.90
CA THR A 126 -4.27 13.48 -18.00
C THR A 126 -4.61 11.98 -18.01
N ALA A 127 -4.62 11.33 -16.84
CA ALA A 127 -5.03 9.93 -16.71
C ALA A 127 -6.48 9.72 -17.18
N LEU A 128 -7.39 10.63 -16.79
CA LEU A 128 -8.79 10.61 -17.22
C LEU A 128 -8.94 10.73 -18.74
N GLU A 129 -8.19 11.63 -19.38
CA GLU A 129 -8.18 11.73 -20.85
C GLU A 129 -7.64 10.46 -21.52
N MET A 130 -6.59 9.85 -20.95
CA MET A 130 -6.02 8.59 -21.43
C MET A 130 -7.07 7.48 -21.35
N VAL A 131 -7.72 7.29 -20.19
CA VAL A 131 -8.78 6.30 -19.98
C VAL A 131 -9.95 6.52 -20.95
N ARG A 132 -10.35 7.77 -21.19
CA ARG A 132 -11.42 8.09 -22.15
C ARG A 132 -11.07 7.68 -23.58
N LYS A 133 -9.79 7.70 -23.98
CA LYS A 133 -9.33 7.34 -25.33
C LYS A 133 -8.98 5.86 -25.47
N LYS A 134 -8.59 5.20 -24.36
CA LYS A 134 -8.22 3.80 -24.31
C LYS A 134 -9.41 2.90 -24.67
N ALA A 135 -9.13 1.83 -25.42
CA ALA A 135 -10.11 0.80 -25.71
C ALA A 135 -10.29 -0.12 -24.50
N PHE A 136 -11.54 -0.37 -24.12
CA PHE A 136 -11.89 -1.31 -23.05
C PHE A 136 -12.60 -2.53 -23.65
N PRO A 137 -12.39 -3.74 -23.10
CA PRO A 137 -13.18 -4.91 -23.47
C PRO A 137 -14.68 -4.75 -23.20
N ASN A 138 -15.03 -3.92 -22.21
CA ASN A 138 -16.38 -3.72 -21.71
C ASN A 138 -16.61 -2.24 -21.37
N GLU A 139 -17.68 -1.65 -21.90
CA GLU A 139 -18.01 -0.24 -21.68
C GLU A 139 -18.31 0.07 -20.21
N ARG A 140 -18.91 -0.88 -19.47
CA ARG A 140 -19.20 -0.69 -18.05
C ARG A 140 -17.93 -0.50 -17.22
N ASP A 141 -16.88 -1.24 -17.55
CA ASP A 141 -15.60 -1.15 -16.83
C ASP A 141 -14.91 0.19 -17.14
N ARG A 142 -15.05 0.68 -18.38
CA ARG A 142 -14.62 2.02 -18.78
C ARG A 142 -15.35 3.11 -18.00
N GLU A 143 -16.67 3.04 -17.90
CA GLU A 143 -17.48 4.00 -17.15
C GLU A 143 -17.09 4.04 -15.67
N GLN A 144 -16.91 2.88 -15.03
CA GLN A 144 -16.48 2.80 -13.63
C GLN A 144 -15.10 3.40 -13.42
N THR A 145 -14.17 3.13 -14.34
CA THR A 145 -12.81 3.68 -14.28
C THR A 145 -12.84 5.20 -14.43
N ILE A 146 -13.60 5.72 -15.42
CA ILE A 146 -13.80 7.16 -15.62
C ILE A 146 -14.37 7.82 -14.36
N GLN A 147 -15.41 7.22 -13.78
CA GLN A 147 -16.05 7.74 -12.57
C GLN A 147 -15.06 7.81 -11.39
N ALA A 148 -14.25 6.77 -11.18
CA ALA A 148 -13.25 6.76 -10.12
C ALA A 148 -12.21 7.90 -10.26
N TRP A 149 -11.77 8.17 -11.50
CA TRP A 149 -10.87 9.30 -11.78
C TRP A 149 -11.53 10.67 -11.60
N GLU A 150 -12.81 10.80 -11.99
CA GLU A 150 -13.60 12.03 -11.79
C GLU A 150 -13.80 12.33 -10.30
N GLU A 151 -14.16 11.32 -9.50
CA GLU A 151 -14.31 11.44 -8.05
C GLU A 151 -12.99 11.87 -7.38
N ARG A 152 -11.86 11.26 -7.78
CA ARG A 152 -10.54 11.63 -7.28
C ARG A 152 -10.18 13.07 -7.66
N LEU A 153 -10.55 13.54 -8.84
CA LEU A 153 -10.32 14.92 -9.26
C LEU A 153 -11.15 15.91 -8.43
N GLU A 154 -12.39 15.56 -8.11
CA GLU A 154 -13.28 16.38 -7.30
C GLU A 154 -12.77 16.52 -5.85
N GLN A 155 -12.28 15.43 -5.26
CA GLN A 155 -11.71 15.42 -3.91
C GLN A 155 -10.50 16.35 -3.74
N LEU A 156 -9.82 16.73 -4.83
CA LEU A 156 -8.68 17.66 -4.80
C LEU A 156 -9.08 19.13 -5.05
N LYS A 157 -10.37 19.43 -5.19
CA LYS A 157 -10.88 20.81 -5.32
C LYS A 157 -11.23 21.45 -3.97
N GLU A 158 -11.51 20.63 -2.96
CA GLU A 158 -11.74 21.03 -1.57
C GLU A 158 -10.42 21.35 -0.84
#